data_AF-A0A960JG82-F1
#
_entry.id   AF-A0A960JG82-F1
#
_cell.length_a   1.000
_cell.length_b   1.000
_cell.length_c   1.000
_cell.angle_alpha   90.00
_cell.angle_beta   90.00
_cell.angle_gamma   90.00
#
_symmetry.space_group_name_H-M   'P 1'
#
loop_
_entity.id
_entity.type
_entity.pdbx_description
1 polymer ?
#
loop_
_entity_poly.entity_id
_entity_poly.type
_entity_poly.pdbx_seq_one_letter_code
_entity_poly.pdbx_strand_id
1 'polypeptide(L)'
;MVTTKGITLKRVARALVFTSFVFSFQTIAQTKIDQPMEPKALSALIIELKDVVSKNSPDKNEAALVSERWDKRTDLKDKTKSEVIELLYKDVKAVIKDSGIQYQIYSIFSFYKTIPDKIIANDADVDLGKLSKAELVGKLIEVTFQMHPFIGADEEVAAYPKFKFRTAAEAYDRQMLIDSFDQALKVNKKLSKAQKEFVKANYDHLLKITDEMTQEVVRKNFPVDKWIREGLQISYENNFSPEQLTDLIGYFESPAGIETLKYIRLSNLEELITAEGGEVKYTDSQIAEYKKFDSTAIGKKFIEAYVVETATYEQAKEDEVRSNDANADGFDIYEPEKLNKIFNKFVEDNYKE
;
A
#
# COMPACT_ATOMS: atom_id res chain seq x y z
N MET A 1 -38.86 -10.03 -4.30
CA MET A 1 -38.43 -10.26 -2.90
C MET A 1 -37.81 -11.64 -2.82
N VAL A 2 -36.49 -11.70 -2.94
CA VAL A 2 -35.70 -12.91 -2.69
C VAL A 2 -34.66 -12.51 -1.68
N THR A 3 -34.76 -13.09 -0.49
CA THR A 3 -33.89 -12.87 0.66
C THR A 3 -32.72 -13.84 0.60
N THR A 4 -31.52 -13.34 0.34
CA THR A 4 -30.27 -14.09 0.49
C THR A 4 -29.81 -14.04 1.94
N LYS A 5 -29.72 -15.21 2.57
CA LYS A 5 -29.18 -15.40 3.92
C LYS A 5 -27.67 -15.64 3.87
N GLY A 6 -27.00 -14.90 4.74
CA GLY A 6 -25.64 -14.98 5.30
C GLY A 6 -24.72 -16.15 4.95
N ILE A 7 -23.46 -15.78 4.67
CA ILE A 7 -22.28 -16.62 4.85
C ILE A 7 -21.61 -16.20 6.15
N THR A 8 -21.64 -17.11 7.12
CA THR A 8 -21.22 -16.90 8.51
C THR A 8 -19.71 -17.09 8.65
N LEU A 9 -19.05 -16.05 9.12
CA LEU A 9 -17.62 -15.93 9.42
C LEU A 9 -17.22 -16.78 10.65
N LYS A 10 -16.87 -18.07 10.49
CA LYS A 10 -16.10 -18.86 11.48
C LYS A 10 -15.38 -20.05 10.83
N ARG A 11 -14.04 -20.06 10.89
CA ARG A 11 -13.21 -21.18 11.41
C ARG A 11 -11.70 -20.92 11.27
N VAL A 12 -11.09 -20.60 12.41
CA VAL A 12 -9.69 -20.83 12.79
C VAL A 12 -9.48 -22.32 13.07
N ALA A 13 -8.37 -22.95 12.65
CA ALA A 13 -7.67 -24.02 13.39
C ALA A 13 -6.41 -24.63 12.69
N ARG A 14 -5.27 -24.57 13.43
CA ARG A 14 -4.14 -25.54 13.58
C ARG A 14 -3.02 -25.57 12.51
N ALA A 15 -1.74 -25.89 12.78
CA ALA A 15 -0.86 -26.00 13.98
C ALA A 15 0.55 -26.55 13.57
N LEU A 16 1.64 -26.13 14.27
CA LEU A 16 2.92 -26.87 14.60
C LEU A 16 3.93 -27.16 13.42
N VAL A 17 5.28 -27.24 13.50
CA VAL A 17 6.33 -27.30 14.56
C VAL A 17 7.77 -27.29 13.95
N PHE A 18 8.78 -26.73 14.66
CA PHE A 18 10.27 -26.89 14.57
C PHE A 18 11.01 -26.35 13.31
N THR A 19 12.23 -25.77 13.32
CA THR A 19 13.43 -25.87 14.20
C THR A 19 14.34 -24.62 14.02
N SER A 20 15.14 -24.32 15.04
CA SER A 20 16.04 -23.18 15.24
C SER A 20 17.18 -22.97 14.20
N PHE A 21 17.49 -21.71 13.86
CA PHE A 21 18.86 -21.17 13.76
C PHE A 21 18.83 -19.65 14.02
N VAL A 22 19.60 -19.21 15.02
CA VAL A 22 19.74 -17.81 15.42
C VAL A 22 20.84 -17.16 14.58
N PHE A 23 20.53 -16.12 13.81
CA PHE A 23 21.51 -15.13 13.39
C PHE A 23 21.01 -13.75 13.80
N SER A 24 21.62 -13.21 14.86
CA SER A 24 21.42 -11.84 15.34
C SER A 24 22.22 -10.88 14.45
N PHE A 25 21.55 -10.22 13.51
CA PHE A 25 22.11 -9.05 12.83
C PHE A 25 21.70 -7.78 13.58
N GLN A 26 22.70 -7.04 14.09
CA GLN A 26 22.52 -5.68 14.55
C GLN A 26 22.46 -4.75 13.33
N THR A 27 21.25 -4.34 12.93
CA THR A 27 20.99 -3.37 11.86
C THR A 27 21.25 -1.94 12.37
N ILE A 28 22.07 -1.17 11.64
CA ILE A 28 22.31 0.26 11.88
C ILE A 28 21.72 1.02 10.68
N ALA A 29 20.86 1.99 10.99
CA ALA A 29 19.74 2.41 10.15
C ALA A 29 19.73 3.91 9.78
N GLN A 30 18.91 4.27 8.80
CA GLN A 30 18.78 5.61 8.21
C GLN A 30 17.33 6.12 8.25
N THR A 31 17.16 7.44 8.37
CA THR A 31 15.92 8.08 8.87
C THR A 31 15.13 8.91 7.84
N LYS A 32 15.56 9.04 6.58
CA LYS A 32 14.83 9.81 5.54
C LYS A 32 14.82 9.08 4.19
N ILE A 33 13.62 8.88 3.63
CA ILE A 33 13.37 8.15 2.36
C ILE A 33 14.10 8.79 1.17
N ASP A 34 14.20 10.13 1.17
CA ASP A 34 14.84 10.90 0.10
C ASP A 34 16.34 11.14 0.33
N GLN A 35 16.93 10.54 1.36
CA GLN A 35 18.37 10.65 1.61
C GLN A 35 19.14 9.45 1.04
N PRO A 36 20.40 9.67 0.61
CA PRO A 36 21.30 8.60 0.20
C PRO A 36 21.48 7.49 1.24
N MET A 37 21.49 6.23 0.80
CA MET A 37 21.51 5.08 1.71
C MET A 37 22.79 5.01 2.55
N GLU A 38 22.67 4.89 3.87
CA GLU A 38 23.79 4.61 4.77
C GLU A 38 24.38 3.23 4.45
N PRO A 39 25.72 3.06 4.40
CA PRO A 39 26.33 1.83 3.90
C PRO A 39 25.87 0.55 4.60
N LYS A 40 25.59 0.62 5.91
CA LYS A 40 25.09 -0.52 6.70
C LYS A 40 23.63 -0.86 6.37
N ALA A 41 22.78 0.15 6.21
CA ALA A 41 21.38 -0.02 5.81
C ALA A 41 21.28 -0.56 4.38
N LEU A 42 22.10 -0.05 3.46
CA LEU A 42 22.23 -0.56 2.10
C LEU A 42 22.62 -2.04 2.09
N SER A 43 23.62 -2.42 2.88
CA SER A 43 24.07 -3.81 2.97
C SER A 43 22.97 -4.74 3.52
N ALA A 44 22.25 -4.31 4.55
CA ALA A 44 21.14 -5.06 5.12
C ALA A 44 19.99 -5.23 4.12
N LEU A 45 19.59 -4.15 3.44
CA LEU A 45 18.58 -4.19 2.39
C LEU A 45 18.97 -5.17 1.28
N ILE A 46 20.21 -5.11 0.78
CA ILE A 46 20.68 -6.04 -0.26
C ILE A 46 20.56 -7.50 0.22
N ILE A 47 20.93 -7.80 1.47
CA ILE A 47 20.81 -9.16 2.04
C ILE A 47 19.34 -9.60 2.08
N GLU A 48 18.45 -8.75 2.57
CA GLU A 48 17.01 -9.06 2.63
C GLU A 48 16.44 -9.28 1.22
N LEU A 49 16.74 -8.39 0.27
CA LEU A 49 16.25 -8.53 -1.10
C LEU A 49 16.83 -9.75 -1.80
N LYS A 50 18.05 -10.20 -1.45
CA LYS A 50 18.63 -11.45 -1.99
C LYS A 50 17.87 -12.67 -1.50
N ASP A 51 17.52 -12.67 -0.21
CA ASP A 51 16.68 -13.73 0.37
C ASP A 51 15.30 -13.75 -0.29
N VAL A 52 14.69 -12.58 -0.54
CA VAL A 52 13.45 -12.46 -1.30
C VAL A 52 13.60 -13.07 -2.70
N VAL A 53 14.64 -12.70 -3.46
CA VAL A 53 14.87 -13.26 -4.80
C VAL A 53 15.07 -14.78 -4.73
N SER A 54 15.85 -15.27 -3.76
CA SER A 54 16.13 -16.71 -3.60
C SER A 54 14.90 -17.52 -3.22
N LYS A 55 13.95 -16.95 -2.47
CA LYS A 55 12.72 -17.64 -2.05
C LYS A 55 11.61 -17.59 -3.08
N ASN A 56 11.66 -16.63 -4.00
CA ASN A 56 10.63 -16.43 -5.01
C ASN A 56 11.05 -16.89 -6.42
N SER A 57 12.34 -17.04 -6.69
CA SER A 57 12.81 -17.68 -7.92
C SER A 57 12.85 -19.21 -7.77
N PRO A 58 12.13 -19.98 -8.61
CA PRO A 58 12.21 -21.44 -8.61
C PRO A 58 13.53 -21.96 -9.18
N ASP A 59 14.24 -21.17 -10.00
CA ASP A 59 15.57 -21.50 -10.49
C ASP A 59 16.65 -20.88 -9.59
N LYS A 60 17.30 -21.74 -8.80
CA LYS A 60 18.40 -21.34 -7.91
C LYS A 60 19.58 -20.71 -8.67
N ASN A 61 19.78 -21.05 -9.94
CA ASN A 61 20.83 -20.44 -10.76
C ASN A 61 20.48 -19.00 -11.14
N GLU A 62 19.22 -18.71 -11.48
CA GLU A 62 18.77 -17.34 -11.74
C GLU A 62 18.91 -16.47 -10.47
N ALA A 63 18.51 -16.98 -9.31
CA ALA A 63 18.69 -16.28 -8.04
C ALA A 63 20.18 -16.00 -7.73
N ALA A 64 21.05 -16.99 -7.95
CA ALA A 64 22.49 -16.83 -7.76
C ALA A 64 23.09 -15.78 -8.72
N LEU A 65 22.66 -15.75 -9.98
CA LEU A 65 23.10 -14.77 -10.98
C LEU A 65 22.65 -13.35 -10.62
N VAL A 66 21.43 -13.17 -10.10
CA VAL A 66 20.97 -11.87 -9.58
C VAL A 66 21.85 -11.44 -8.40
N SER A 67 22.07 -12.33 -7.43
CA SER A 67 22.92 -12.05 -6.26
C SER A 67 24.34 -11.64 -6.66
N GLU A 68 24.96 -12.35 -7.61
CA GLU A 68 26.29 -12.05 -8.12
C GLU A 68 26.36 -10.68 -8.81
N ARG A 69 25.31 -10.30 -9.57
CA ARG A 69 25.23 -8.98 -10.19
C ARG A 69 25.19 -7.87 -9.14
N TRP A 70 24.41 -8.06 -8.10
CA TRP A 70 24.30 -7.09 -7.02
C TRP A 70 25.59 -6.94 -6.22
N ASP A 71 26.32 -8.04 -5.97
CA ASP A 71 27.64 -7.99 -5.30
C ASP A 71 28.68 -7.18 -6.08
N LYS A 72 28.52 -7.10 -7.41
CA LYS A 72 29.41 -6.33 -8.29
C LYS A 72 28.97 -4.88 -8.47
N ARG A 73 27.81 -4.46 -7.94
CA ARG A 73 27.33 -3.09 -8.09
C ARG A 73 28.09 -2.14 -7.20
N THR A 74 28.77 -1.18 -7.82
CA THR A 74 29.42 -0.06 -7.14
C THR A 74 28.61 1.24 -7.27
N ASP A 75 27.55 1.24 -8.08
CA ASP A 75 26.72 2.41 -8.42
C ASP A 75 25.57 2.67 -7.43
N LEU A 76 25.43 1.83 -6.40
CA LEU A 76 24.42 1.98 -5.34
C LEU A 76 24.83 2.98 -4.26
N LYS A 77 26.10 3.37 -4.23
CA LYS A 77 26.59 4.36 -3.27
C LYS A 77 25.91 5.71 -3.55
N ASP A 78 25.55 6.40 -2.48
CA ASP A 78 24.93 7.72 -2.51
C ASP A 78 23.51 7.75 -3.15
N LYS A 79 22.86 6.59 -3.29
CA LYS A 79 21.49 6.44 -3.83
C LYS A 79 20.44 6.33 -2.76
N THR A 80 19.27 6.94 -2.97
CA THR A 80 18.12 6.78 -2.08
C THR A 80 17.62 5.33 -2.09
N LYS A 81 16.85 4.94 -1.07
CA LYS A 81 16.30 3.58 -0.97
C LYS A 81 15.47 3.21 -2.20
N SER A 82 14.64 4.12 -2.69
CA SER A 82 13.82 3.90 -3.89
C SER A 82 14.70 3.67 -5.12
N GLU A 83 15.74 4.51 -5.33
CA GLU A 83 16.68 4.35 -6.44
C GLU A 83 17.45 3.02 -6.36
N VAL A 84 17.92 2.63 -5.17
CA VAL A 84 18.59 1.35 -4.94
C VAL A 84 17.66 0.20 -5.34
N ILE A 85 16.43 0.18 -4.82
CA ILE A 85 15.47 -0.89 -5.11
C ILE A 85 15.16 -0.97 -6.61
N GLU A 86 15.04 0.17 -7.29
CA GLU A 86 14.82 0.21 -8.75
C GLU A 86 16.02 -0.35 -9.53
N LEU A 87 17.23 0.03 -9.13
CA LEU A 87 18.46 -0.46 -9.75
C LEU A 87 18.63 -1.96 -9.55
N LEU A 88 18.37 -2.46 -8.35
CA LEU A 88 18.43 -3.89 -8.03
C LEU A 88 17.35 -4.67 -8.79
N TYR A 89 16.13 -4.16 -8.85
CA TYR A 89 15.04 -4.78 -9.60
C TYR A 89 15.30 -4.82 -11.11
N LYS A 90 16.03 -3.84 -11.66
CA LYS A 90 16.46 -3.89 -13.06
C LYS A 90 17.31 -5.13 -13.37
N ASP A 91 18.14 -5.59 -12.43
CA ASP A 91 18.91 -6.82 -12.61
C ASP A 91 18.05 -8.07 -12.50
N VAL A 92 17.04 -8.07 -11.62
CA VAL A 92 16.04 -9.13 -11.55
C VAL A 92 15.39 -9.34 -12.92
N LYS A 93 14.86 -8.28 -13.55
CA LYS A 93 14.28 -8.33 -14.90
C LYS A 93 15.27 -8.77 -15.99
N ALA A 94 16.54 -8.44 -15.80
CA ALA A 94 17.58 -8.79 -16.74
C ALA A 94 17.97 -10.27 -16.68
N VAL A 95 17.81 -10.94 -15.54
CA VAL A 95 18.15 -12.34 -15.33
C VAL A 95 16.92 -13.23 -15.43
N ILE A 96 15.95 -13.06 -14.52
CA ILE A 96 14.72 -13.85 -14.47
C ILE A 96 13.85 -13.42 -15.65
N LYS A 97 13.38 -14.35 -16.48
CA LYS A 97 12.55 -14.03 -17.67
C LYS A 97 11.08 -14.30 -17.49
N ASP A 98 10.74 -15.17 -16.54
CA ASP A 98 9.36 -15.40 -16.19
C ASP A 98 8.75 -14.13 -15.59
N SER A 99 7.74 -13.62 -16.28
CA SER A 99 7.09 -12.38 -15.90
C SER A 99 6.38 -12.50 -14.55
N GLY A 100 5.84 -13.67 -14.19
CA GLY A 100 5.17 -13.88 -12.90
C GLY A 100 6.15 -13.92 -11.73
N ILE A 101 7.37 -14.42 -11.93
CA ILE A 101 8.41 -14.44 -10.88
C ILE A 101 9.05 -13.06 -10.71
N GLN A 102 9.40 -12.38 -11.81
CA GLN A 102 9.85 -10.97 -11.76
C GLN A 102 8.86 -10.13 -10.94
N TYR A 103 7.59 -10.40 -11.19
CA TYR A 103 6.47 -9.73 -10.57
C TYR A 103 6.42 -9.93 -9.06
N GLN A 104 6.42 -11.19 -8.59
CA GLN A 104 6.38 -11.48 -7.15
C GLN A 104 7.55 -10.85 -6.41
N ILE A 105 8.70 -10.77 -7.07
CA ILE A 105 9.87 -10.08 -6.53
C ILE A 105 9.62 -8.56 -6.48
N TYR A 106 9.02 -7.98 -7.51
CA TYR A 106 8.68 -6.55 -7.54
C TYR A 106 7.72 -6.14 -6.43
N SER A 107 6.66 -6.91 -6.19
CA SER A 107 5.64 -6.58 -5.19
C SER A 107 6.23 -6.51 -3.77
N ILE A 108 7.14 -7.43 -3.47
CA ILE A 108 7.89 -7.42 -2.22
C ILE A 108 8.86 -6.24 -2.19
N PHE A 109 9.53 -5.93 -3.32
CA PHE A 109 10.42 -4.78 -3.41
C PHE A 109 9.68 -3.44 -3.26
N SER A 110 8.47 -3.29 -3.80
CA SER A 110 7.67 -2.08 -3.65
C SER A 110 7.26 -1.86 -2.20
N PHE A 111 6.95 -2.91 -1.46
CA PHE A 111 6.76 -2.84 -0.01
C PHE A 111 8.02 -2.30 0.69
N TYR A 112 9.21 -2.76 0.29
CA TYR A 112 10.45 -2.20 0.82
C TYR A 112 10.68 -0.72 0.46
N LYS A 113 10.15 -0.20 -0.66
CA LYS A 113 10.27 1.22 -1.01
C LYS A 113 9.55 2.14 -0.03
N THR A 114 8.42 1.67 0.51
CA THR A 114 7.54 2.47 1.38
C THR A 114 7.90 2.33 2.86
N ILE A 115 8.61 1.26 3.23
CA ILE A 115 9.12 1.06 4.60
C ILE A 115 10.31 1.98 4.86
N PRO A 116 10.28 2.84 5.89
CA PRO A 116 11.49 3.53 6.33
C PRO A 116 12.47 2.53 6.98
N ASP A 117 13.78 2.63 6.68
CA ASP A 117 14.82 1.72 7.24
C ASP A 117 14.96 1.83 8.76
N LYS A 118 14.53 2.96 9.29
CA LYS A 118 14.25 3.22 10.68
C LYS A 118 12.90 3.91 10.74
N ILE A 119 12.00 3.39 11.54
CA ILE A 119 11.00 4.21 12.19
C ILE A 119 11.72 5.44 12.78
N ILE A 120 11.20 6.65 12.55
CA ILE A 120 11.87 7.91 12.86
C ILE A 120 12.38 7.87 14.30
N ALA A 121 13.66 7.50 14.47
CA ALA A 121 14.34 7.68 15.73
C ALA A 121 14.44 9.19 15.87
N ASN A 122 13.70 9.74 16.84
CA ASN A 122 13.94 11.12 17.24
C ASN A 122 15.43 11.31 17.50
N ASP A 123 15.89 12.55 17.36
CA ASP A 123 17.21 12.98 17.86
C ASP A 123 17.51 12.25 19.17
N ALA A 124 18.69 11.64 19.27
CA ALA A 124 19.10 10.78 20.39
C ALA A 124 19.06 11.46 21.78
N ASP A 125 18.58 12.71 21.83
CA ASP A 125 18.43 13.58 22.99
C ASP A 125 16.97 13.81 23.44
N VAL A 126 15.95 13.27 22.76
CA VAL A 126 14.55 13.42 23.21
C VAL A 126 14.26 12.48 24.37
N ASP A 127 14.31 13.04 25.58
CA ASP A 127 13.87 12.40 26.81
C ASP A 127 12.34 12.21 26.80
N LEU A 128 11.88 11.03 26.38
CA LEU A 128 10.45 10.67 26.33
C LEU A 128 9.74 10.88 27.68
N GLY A 129 10.46 10.78 28.81
CA GLY A 129 9.92 10.99 30.15
C GLY A 129 9.49 12.44 30.44
N LYS A 130 9.87 13.39 29.58
CA LYS A 130 9.49 14.82 29.68
C LYS A 130 8.37 15.21 28.72
N LEU A 131 8.00 14.35 27.78
CA LEU A 131 6.95 14.66 26.82
C LEU A 131 5.58 14.58 27.48
N SER A 132 4.70 15.49 27.10
CA SER A 132 3.28 15.40 27.44
C SER A 132 2.66 14.18 26.76
N LYS A 133 1.49 13.74 27.26
CA LYS A 133 0.75 12.64 26.66
C LYS A 133 0.44 12.88 25.18
N ALA A 134 0.05 14.11 24.81
CA ALA A 134 -0.25 14.45 23.42
C ALA A 134 0.99 14.34 22.51
N GLU A 135 2.16 14.76 23.00
CA GLU A 135 3.43 14.62 22.28
C GLU A 135 3.84 13.15 22.14
N LEU A 136 3.63 12.33 23.18
CA LEU A 136 3.85 10.89 23.12
C LEU A 136 2.91 10.19 22.13
N VAL A 137 1.63 10.59 22.07
CA VAL A 137 0.70 10.07 21.06
C VAL A 137 1.17 10.44 19.66
N GLY A 138 1.52 11.71 19.42
CA GLY A 138 2.04 12.17 18.13
C GLY A 138 3.29 11.39 17.72
N LYS A 139 4.17 11.09 18.68
CA LYS A 139 5.35 10.27 18.44
C LYS A 139 4.99 8.82 18.11
N LEU A 140 4.05 8.21 18.84
CA LEU A 140 3.59 6.85 18.54
C LEU A 140 2.98 6.76 17.13
N ILE A 141 2.20 7.75 16.71
CA ILE A 141 1.67 7.82 15.34
C ILE A 141 2.80 7.91 14.34
N GLU A 142 3.76 8.81 14.55
CA GLU A 142 4.91 8.97 13.64
C GLU A 142 5.64 7.65 13.41
N VAL A 143 5.81 6.86 14.47
CA VAL A 143 6.54 5.60 14.39
C VAL A 143 5.74 4.45 13.77
N THR A 144 4.41 4.43 13.89
CA THR A 144 3.59 3.32 13.39
C THR A 144 2.86 3.62 12.08
N PHE A 145 2.65 4.89 11.71
CA PHE A 145 1.72 5.28 10.64
C PHE A 145 2.07 4.72 9.27
N GLN A 146 3.35 4.74 8.86
CA GLN A 146 3.75 4.26 7.52
C GLN A 146 3.55 2.75 7.34
N MET A 147 3.46 2.01 8.46
CA MET A 147 3.18 0.57 8.46
C MET A 147 1.70 0.27 8.68
N HIS A 148 0.84 1.28 8.79
CA HIS A 148 -0.58 1.05 9.03
C HIS A 148 -1.19 0.29 7.85
N PRO A 149 -2.04 -0.73 8.06
CA PRO A 149 -2.53 -1.59 6.99
C PRO A 149 -3.13 -0.85 5.79
N PHE A 150 -3.85 0.25 6.03
CA PHE A 150 -4.56 0.99 4.98
C PHE A 150 -3.75 2.12 4.33
N ILE A 151 -2.54 2.42 4.82
CA ILE A 151 -1.72 3.50 4.24
C ILE A 151 -1.01 3.01 2.99
N GLY A 152 -1.35 3.57 1.83
CA GLY A 152 -0.79 3.16 0.55
C GLY A 152 -1.09 1.71 0.17
N ALA A 153 -2.20 1.16 0.67
CA ALA A 153 -2.60 -0.22 0.40
C ALA A 153 -2.91 -0.42 -1.09
N ASP A 154 -3.53 0.57 -1.75
CA ASP A 154 -3.86 0.51 -3.17
C ASP A 154 -2.62 0.45 -4.05
N GLU A 155 -1.57 1.23 -3.76
CA GLU A 155 -0.30 1.19 -4.49
C GLU A 155 0.42 -0.14 -4.28
N GLU A 156 0.38 -0.68 -3.06
CA GLU A 156 0.96 -1.98 -2.74
C GLU A 156 0.21 -3.12 -3.46
N VAL A 157 -1.12 -3.09 -3.45
CA VAL A 157 -1.99 -4.07 -4.11
C VAL A 157 -1.92 -3.95 -5.64
N ALA A 158 -1.83 -2.73 -6.19
CA ALA A 158 -1.62 -2.49 -7.63
C ALA A 158 -0.27 -3.02 -8.12
N ALA A 159 0.68 -3.22 -7.20
CA ALA A 159 1.91 -3.93 -7.46
C ALA A 159 1.76 -5.46 -7.37
N TYR A 160 0.54 -6.06 -7.36
CA TYR A 160 0.20 -7.51 -7.56
C TYR A 160 -0.41 -7.90 -8.94
N PRO A 161 -0.03 -9.05 -9.56
CA PRO A 161 -0.23 -9.26 -10.98
C PRO A 161 -1.68 -9.63 -11.20
N LYS A 162 -2.43 -8.70 -11.78
CA LYS A 162 -3.87 -8.85 -12.05
C LYS A 162 -4.19 -10.25 -12.58
N PHE A 163 -4.99 -11.01 -11.82
CA PHE A 163 -5.42 -12.36 -12.19
C PHE A 163 -6.13 -12.36 -13.55
N LYS A 164 -6.13 -13.48 -14.28
CA LYS A 164 -6.88 -13.62 -15.54
C LYS A 164 -8.37 -13.26 -15.41
N PHE A 165 -9.00 -13.54 -14.27
CA PHE A 165 -10.38 -13.13 -13.98
C PHE A 165 -10.56 -11.61 -13.93
N ARG A 166 -9.52 -10.87 -13.48
CA ARG A 166 -9.52 -9.42 -13.44
C ARG A 166 -9.33 -8.80 -14.82
N THR A 167 -8.60 -9.44 -15.74
CA THR A 167 -8.55 -8.96 -17.14
C THR A 167 -9.93 -8.99 -17.82
N ALA A 168 -10.78 -9.97 -17.46
CA ALA A 168 -12.16 -10.02 -17.93
C ALA A 168 -13.05 -8.99 -17.22
N ALA A 169 -12.88 -8.81 -15.91
CA ALA A 169 -13.60 -7.78 -15.15
C ALA A 169 -13.23 -6.37 -15.60
N GLU A 170 -11.96 -6.07 -15.82
CA GLU A 170 -11.48 -4.77 -16.32
C GLU A 170 -11.91 -4.52 -17.76
N ALA A 171 -11.93 -5.55 -18.60
CA ALA A 171 -12.50 -5.43 -19.94
C ALA A 171 -14.00 -5.14 -19.88
N TYR A 172 -14.71 -5.75 -18.93
CA TYR A 172 -16.13 -5.50 -18.67
C TYR A 172 -16.37 -4.08 -18.13
N ASP A 173 -15.61 -3.65 -17.13
CA ASP A 173 -15.68 -2.30 -16.55
C ASP A 173 -15.35 -1.25 -17.61
N ARG A 174 -14.28 -1.45 -18.38
CA ARG A 174 -13.93 -0.58 -19.51
C ARG A 174 -15.04 -0.54 -20.55
N GLN A 175 -15.69 -1.67 -20.83
CA GLN A 175 -16.83 -1.70 -21.74
C GLN A 175 -18.02 -0.92 -21.18
N MET A 176 -18.31 -1.01 -19.89
CA MET A 176 -19.36 -0.21 -19.25
C MET A 176 -19.08 1.30 -19.33
N LEU A 177 -17.83 1.72 -19.16
CA LEU A 177 -17.43 3.11 -19.32
C LEU A 177 -17.59 3.59 -20.78
N ILE A 178 -17.19 2.76 -21.75
CA ILE A 178 -17.41 3.02 -23.18
C ILE A 178 -18.90 3.14 -23.50
N ASP A 179 -19.74 2.25 -22.96
CA ASP A 179 -21.18 2.29 -23.15
C ASP A 179 -21.77 3.59 -22.59
N SER A 180 -21.23 4.09 -21.47
CA SER A 180 -21.62 5.36 -20.85
C SER A 180 -21.22 6.55 -21.75
N PHE A 181 -20.03 6.49 -22.36
CA PHE A 181 -19.58 7.50 -23.35
C PHE A 181 -20.48 7.50 -24.59
N ASP A 182 -20.82 6.33 -25.11
CA ASP A 182 -21.71 6.19 -26.26
C ASP A 182 -23.11 6.74 -25.97
N GLN A 183 -23.65 6.46 -24.78
CA GLN A 183 -24.94 7.01 -24.34
C GLN A 183 -24.88 8.53 -24.24
N ALA A 184 -23.82 9.08 -23.64
CA ALA A 184 -23.62 10.52 -23.54
C ALA A 184 -23.54 11.19 -24.92
N LEU A 185 -22.74 10.64 -25.85
CA LEU A 185 -22.62 11.14 -27.22
C LEU A 185 -23.94 11.06 -28.00
N LYS A 186 -24.75 10.01 -27.78
CA LYS A 186 -26.05 9.86 -28.43
C LYS A 186 -26.99 11.01 -28.08
N VAL A 187 -27.01 11.44 -26.83
CA VAL A 187 -27.86 12.55 -26.36
C VAL A 187 -27.22 13.93 -26.53
N ASN A 188 -25.93 14.00 -26.88
CA ASN A 188 -25.24 15.27 -27.16
C ASN A 188 -25.82 15.96 -28.41
N LYS A 189 -26.39 17.16 -28.23
CA LYS A 189 -26.97 17.96 -29.33
C LYS A 189 -26.06 19.06 -29.86
N LYS A 190 -24.89 19.28 -29.24
CA LYS A 190 -23.95 20.35 -29.61
C LYS A 190 -22.93 19.91 -30.64
N LEU A 191 -22.51 18.66 -30.60
CA LEU A 191 -21.51 18.11 -31.52
C LEU A 191 -22.13 17.67 -32.85
N SER A 192 -21.48 18.04 -33.95
CA SER A 192 -21.77 17.52 -35.29
C SER A 192 -21.40 16.03 -35.41
N LYS A 193 -21.85 15.38 -36.49
CA LYS A 193 -21.51 13.97 -36.74
C LYS A 193 -19.99 13.74 -36.79
N ALA A 194 -19.24 14.58 -37.51
CA ALA A 194 -17.79 14.46 -37.62
C ALA A 194 -17.10 14.63 -36.26
N GLN A 195 -17.55 15.59 -35.44
CA GLN A 195 -17.02 15.79 -34.09
C GLN A 195 -17.33 14.61 -33.17
N LYS A 196 -18.52 13.98 -33.27
CA LYS A 196 -18.84 12.77 -32.50
C LYS A 196 -17.93 11.59 -32.87
N GLU A 197 -17.66 11.39 -34.16
CA GLU A 197 -16.71 10.36 -34.61
C GLU A 197 -15.28 10.66 -34.13
N PHE A 198 -14.88 11.95 -34.11
CA PHE A 198 -13.61 12.37 -33.52
C PHE A 198 -13.55 12.04 -32.01
N VAL A 199 -14.59 12.29 -31.24
CA VAL A 199 -14.64 11.93 -29.81
C VAL A 199 -14.50 10.41 -29.64
N LYS A 200 -15.23 9.60 -30.42
CA LYS A 200 -15.13 8.12 -30.40
C LYS A 200 -13.73 7.61 -30.68
N ALA A 201 -13.06 8.18 -31.68
CA ALA A 201 -11.69 7.83 -32.01
C ALA A 201 -10.68 8.15 -30.88
N ASN A 202 -11.09 8.94 -29.87
CA ASN A 202 -10.26 9.37 -28.74
C ASN A 202 -10.76 8.86 -27.38
N TYR A 203 -11.59 7.80 -27.34
CA TYR A 203 -12.10 7.25 -26.08
C TYR A 203 -11.01 6.86 -25.08
N ASP A 204 -9.88 6.29 -25.52
CA ASP A 204 -8.78 5.95 -24.61
C ASP A 204 -8.22 7.18 -23.89
N HIS A 205 -8.07 8.30 -24.60
CA HIS A 205 -7.60 9.54 -24.00
C HIS A 205 -8.64 10.12 -23.05
N LEU A 206 -9.92 10.09 -23.44
CA LEU A 206 -11.01 10.60 -22.62
C LEU A 206 -11.23 9.76 -21.36
N LEU A 207 -11.07 8.44 -21.42
CA LEU A 207 -11.09 7.55 -20.26
C LEU A 207 -9.99 7.94 -19.27
N LYS A 208 -8.77 8.20 -19.77
CA LYS A 208 -7.68 8.68 -18.92
C LYS A 208 -8.02 10.01 -18.23
N ILE A 209 -8.62 10.95 -18.96
CA ILE A 209 -9.06 12.25 -18.40
C ILE A 209 -10.13 12.03 -17.32
N THR A 210 -11.13 11.19 -17.59
CA THR A 210 -12.20 10.93 -16.61
C THR A 210 -11.66 10.18 -15.38
N ASP A 211 -10.74 9.23 -15.55
CA ASP A 211 -10.09 8.53 -14.44
C ASP A 211 -9.29 9.49 -13.55
N GLU A 212 -8.50 10.39 -14.14
CA GLU A 212 -7.75 11.43 -13.41
C GLU A 212 -8.69 12.35 -12.63
N MET A 213 -9.82 12.75 -13.23
CA MET A 213 -10.83 13.58 -12.56
C MET A 213 -11.51 12.82 -11.41
N THR A 214 -11.90 11.55 -11.62
CA THR A 214 -12.49 10.71 -10.56
C THR A 214 -11.52 10.51 -9.41
N GLN A 215 -10.24 10.22 -9.68
CA GLN A 215 -9.20 10.10 -8.65
C GLN A 215 -8.98 11.41 -7.87
N GLU A 216 -9.05 12.57 -8.53
CA GLU A 216 -8.96 13.86 -7.86
C GLU A 216 -10.14 14.09 -6.90
N VAL A 217 -11.36 13.77 -7.34
CA VAL A 217 -12.57 13.85 -6.51
C VAL A 217 -12.46 12.91 -5.32
N VAL A 218 -12.07 11.65 -5.53
CA VAL A 218 -11.86 10.68 -4.46
C VAL A 218 -10.84 11.18 -3.46
N ARG A 219 -9.65 11.62 -3.90
CA ARG A 219 -8.58 12.11 -3.01
C ARG A 219 -9.04 13.33 -2.19
N LYS A 220 -9.86 14.19 -2.79
CA LYS A 220 -10.39 15.39 -2.12
C LYS A 220 -11.44 15.04 -1.06
N ASN A 221 -12.34 14.13 -1.37
CA ASN A 221 -13.50 13.82 -0.53
C ASN A 221 -13.20 12.74 0.52
N PHE A 222 -12.25 11.84 0.23
CA PHE A 222 -11.80 10.77 1.11
C PHE A 222 -10.31 10.95 1.43
N PRO A 223 -9.94 11.92 2.30
CA PRO A 223 -8.57 12.08 2.74
C PRO A 223 -8.19 10.98 3.77
N VAL A 224 -8.14 9.73 3.30
CA VAL A 224 -7.96 8.50 4.11
C VAL A 224 -6.76 8.62 5.06
N ASP A 225 -5.60 9.05 4.57
CA ASP A 225 -4.41 9.28 5.39
C ASP A 225 -4.67 10.20 6.59
N LYS A 226 -5.45 11.26 6.39
CA LYS A 226 -5.81 12.20 7.46
C LYS A 226 -6.74 11.53 8.47
N TRP A 227 -7.75 10.79 8.01
CA TRP A 227 -8.70 10.10 8.88
C TRP A 227 -8.02 9.01 9.70
N ILE A 228 -7.08 8.27 9.12
CA ILE A 228 -6.28 7.28 9.84
C ILE A 228 -5.46 7.97 10.94
N ARG A 229 -4.81 9.11 10.67
CA ARG A 229 -4.09 9.87 11.71
C ARG A 229 -5.01 10.34 12.84
N GLU A 230 -6.19 10.85 12.50
CA GLU A 230 -7.18 11.31 13.48
C GLU A 230 -7.70 10.14 14.33
N GLY A 231 -8.01 9.00 13.69
CA GLY A 231 -8.42 7.77 14.36
C GLY A 231 -7.35 7.26 15.33
N LEU A 232 -6.09 7.18 14.87
CA LEU A 232 -4.96 6.79 15.72
C LEU A 232 -4.76 7.76 16.90
N GLN A 233 -4.86 9.07 16.67
CA GLN A 233 -4.75 10.06 17.74
C GLN A 233 -5.80 9.82 18.83
N ILE A 234 -7.07 9.70 18.44
CA ILE A 234 -8.19 9.49 19.36
C ILE A 234 -8.02 8.16 20.10
N SER A 235 -7.76 7.08 19.36
CA SER A 235 -7.59 5.74 19.93
C SER A 235 -6.43 5.69 20.90
N TYR A 236 -5.27 6.26 20.56
CA TYR A 236 -4.11 6.25 21.44
C TYR A 236 -4.30 7.13 22.68
N GLU A 237 -4.89 8.32 22.53
CA GLU A 237 -5.23 9.19 23.65
C GLU A 237 -6.19 8.52 24.63
N ASN A 238 -7.17 7.77 24.15
CA ASN A 238 -8.15 7.12 25.02
C ASN A 238 -7.60 5.84 25.67
N ASN A 239 -6.71 5.13 24.98
CA ASN A 239 -6.31 3.78 25.40
C ASN A 239 -5.02 3.72 26.21
N PHE A 240 -4.05 4.62 26.06
CA PHE A 240 -2.73 4.43 26.68
C PHE A 240 -2.39 5.47 27.75
N SER A 241 -1.72 5.02 28.80
CA SER A 241 -1.04 5.92 29.76
C SER A 241 0.26 6.46 29.14
N PRO A 242 0.82 7.57 29.66
CA PRO A 242 2.12 8.08 29.21
C PRO A 242 3.26 7.04 29.27
N GLU A 243 3.27 6.21 30.31
CA GLU A 243 4.25 5.11 30.46
C GLU A 243 4.07 4.06 29.35
N GLN A 244 2.84 3.63 29.10
CA GLN A 244 2.53 2.69 28.03
C GLN A 244 2.88 3.25 26.64
N LEU A 245 2.64 4.54 26.39
CA LEU A 245 3.03 5.19 25.14
C LEU A 245 4.56 5.19 24.98
N THR A 246 5.29 5.51 26.05
CA THR A 246 6.77 5.49 26.06
C THR A 246 7.30 4.09 25.74
N ASP A 247 6.75 3.05 26.38
CA ASP A 247 7.14 1.66 26.13
C ASP A 247 6.83 1.23 24.70
N LEU A 248 5.67 1.59 24.16
CA LEU A 248 5.27 1.28 22.79
C LEU A 248 6.16 2.00 21.76
N ILE A 249 6.49 3.28 21.99
CA ILE A 249 7.42 4.02 21.13
C ILE A 249 8.77 3.32 21.11
N GLY A 250 9.34 3.02 22.28
CA GLY A 250 10.63 2.33 22.38
C GLY A 250 10.60 0.93 21.74
N TYR A 251 9.49 0.22 21.86
CA TYR A 251 9.31 -1.08 21.21
C TYR A 251 9.26 -0.95 19.68
N PHE A 252 8.47 -0.04 19.13
CA PHE A 252 8.32 0.11 17.67
C PHE A 252 9.54 0.76 17.00
N GLU A 253 10.36 1.51 17.72
CA GLU A 253 11.68 1.94 17.24
C GLU A 253 12.71 0.79 17.17
N SER A 254 12.42 -0.35 17.80
CA SER A 254 13.32 -1.52 17.78
C SER A 254 13.10 -2.43 16.56
N PRO A 255 14.10 -3.25 16.17
CA PRO A 255 13.94 -4.25 15.10
C PRO A 255 12.75 -5.19 15.34
N ALA A 256 12.50 -5.58 16.59
CA ALA A 256 11.39 -6.46 16.94
C ALA A 256 10.03 -5.80 16.67
N GLY A 257 9.89 -4.52 17.03
CA GLY A 257 8.67 -3.78 16.76
C GLY A 257 8.42 -3.54 15.27
N ILE A 258 9.48 -3.29 14.49
CA ILE A 258 9.39 -3.19 13.03
C ILE A 258 8.88 -4.51 12.42
N GLU A 259 9.43 -5.66 12.82
CA GLU A 259 8.95 -6.96 12.31
C GLU A 259 7.49 -7.24 12.73
N THR A 260 7.08 -6.83 13.92
CA THR A 260 5.68 -6.90 14.36
C THR A 260 4.76 -6.04 13.48
N LEU A 261 5.15 -4.81 13.16
CA LEU A 261 4.37 -3.92 12.29
C LEU A 261 4.27 -4.45 10.86
N LYS A 262 5.36 -4.99 10.30
CA LYS A 262 5.35 -5.67 8.99
C LYS A 262 4.35 -6.82 8.98
N TYR A 263 4.35 -7.65 10.03
CA TYR A 263 3.39 -8.74 10.14
C TYR A 263 1.93 -8.24 10.20
N ILE A 264 1.65 -7.25 11.05
CA ILE A 264 0.32 -6.66 11.19
C ILE A 264 -0.16 -6.14 9.83
N ARG A 265 0.67 -5.37 9.12
CA ARG A 265 0.34 -4.86 7.79
C ARG A 265 0.00 -5.97 6.80
N LEU A 266 0.94 -6.90 6.59
CA LEU A 266 0.80 -7.96 5.59
C LEU A 266 -0.40 -8.87 5.89
N SER A 267 -0.65 -9.19 7.15
CA SER A 267 -1.79 -10.03 7.55
C SER A 267 -3.14 -9.34 7.37
N ASN A 268 -3.21 -8.01 7.45
CA ASN A 268 -4.43 -7.27 7.16
C ASN A 268 -4.62 -7.02 5.65
N LEU A 269 -3.57 -7.16 4.84
CA LEU A 269 -3.64 -7.08 3.38
C LEU A 269 -3.77 -8.45 2.70
N GLU A 270 -3.78 -9.55 3.44
CA GLU A 270 -3.72 -10.90 2.88
C GLU A 270 -4.85 -11.22 1.91
N GLU A 271 -6.09 -10.85 2.23
CA GLU A 271 -7.22 -11.07 1.33
C GLU A 271 -7.08 -10.26 0.02
N LEU A 272 -6.65 -8.99 0.11
CA LEU A 272 -6.43 -8.16 -1.06
C LEU A 272 -5.28 -8.70 -1.93
N ILE A 273 -4.16 -9.04 -1.31
CA ILE A 273 -2.98 -9.60 -1.99
C ILE A 273 -3.35 -10.92 -2.69
N THR A 274 -4.06 -11.81 -2.00
CA THR A 274 -4.46 -13.11 -2.56
C THR A 274 -5.54 -12.99 -3.62
N ALA A 275 -6.48 -12.03 -3.51
CA ALA A 275 -7.44 -11.71 -4.55
C ALA A 275 -6.75 -11.24 -5.84
N GLU A 276 -5.63 -10.54 -5.71
CA GLU A 276 -4.77 -10.14 -6.83
C GLU A 276 -3.79 -11.23 -7.29
N GLY A 277 -3.89 -12.45 -6.77
CA GLY A 277 -3.01 -13.57 -7.12
C GLY A 277 -1.60 -13.48 -6.57
N GLY A 278 -1.37 -12.57 -5.63
CA GLY A 278 -0.20 -12.58 -4.78
C GLY A 278 -0.27 -13.70 -3.74
N GLU A 279 0.87 -13.96 -3.14
CA GLU A 279 1.00 -14.80 -1.95
C GLU A 279 1.65 -13.96 -0.86
N VAL A 280 1.01 -13.86 0.30
CA VAL A 280 1.64 -13.20 1.44
C VAL A 280 2.68 -14.13 2.04
N LYS A 281 3.93 -13.65 2.09
CA LYS A 281 5.04 -14.39 2.71
C LYS A 281 5.51 -13.64 3.95
N TYR A 282 5.41 -14.32 5.08
CA TYR A 282 5.95 -13.86 6.35
C TYR A 282 7.32 -14.48 6.59
N THR A 283 8.21 -13.76 7.26
CA THR A 283 9.42 -14.37 7.83
C THR A 283 9.10 -15.03 9.17
N ASP A 284 9.89 -16.03 9.56
CA ASP A 284 9.76 -16.64 10.90
C ASP A 284 9.92 -15.59 12.01
N SER A 285 10.76 -14.57 11.79
CA SER A 285 10.97 -13.46 12.70
C SER A 285 9.70 -12.62 12.87
N GLN A 286 8.99 -12.32 11.79
CA GLN A 286 7.72 -11.56 11.81
C GLN A 286 6.66 -12.29 12.62
N ILE A 287 6.49 -13.59 12.33
CA ILE A 287 5.54 -14.43 13.05
C ILE A 287 5.88 -14.50 14.54
N ALA A 288 7.17 -14.68 14.87
CA ALA A 288 7.63 -14.83 16.25
C ALA A 288 7.45 -13.54 17.06
N GLU A 289 7.88 -12.39 16.53
CA GLU A 289 7.78 -11.11 17.24
C GLU A 289 6.33 -10.66 17.38
N TYR A 290 5.50 -10.82 16.35
CA TYR A 290 4.07 -10.57 16.46
C TYR A 290 3.41 -11.43 17.55
N LYS A 291 3.64 -12.75 17.55
CA LYS A 291 3.05 -13.65 18.57
C LYS A 291 3.50 -13.29 19.99
N LYS A 292 4.76 -12.91 20.16
CA LYS A 292 5.30 -12.46 21.44
C LYS A 292 4.59 -11.18 21.88
N PHE A 293 4.44 -10.20 20.99
CA PHE A 293 3.76 -8.94 21.28
C PHE A 293 2.27 -9.14 21.59
N ASP A 294 1.54 -9.83 20.72
CA ASP A 294 0.11 -10.15 20.86
C ASP A 294 -0.20 -11.01 22.10
N SER A 295 0.76 -11.75 22.63
CA SER A 295 0.56 -12.48 23.89
C SER A 295 0.43 -11.58 25.12
N THR A 296 0.85 -10.31 25.02
CA THR A 296 0.82 -9.35 26.13
C THR A 296 -0.49 -8.55 26.18
N ALA A 297 -0.88 -8.09 27.38
CA ALA A 297 -2.07 -7.25 27.52
C ALA A 297 -1.95 -5.92 26.77
N ILE A 298 -0.76 -5.31 26.78
CA ILE A 298 -0.50 -4.07 26.05
C ILE A 298 -0.48 -4.28 24.54
N GLY A 299 0.04 -5.41 24.06
CA GLY A 299 0.09 -5.72 22.63
C GLY A 299 -1.30 -5.94 22.03
N LYS A 300 -2.17 -6.69 22.70
CA LYS A 300 -3.59 -6.82 22.28
C LYS A 300 -4.30 -5.48 22.22
N LYS A 301 -4.08 -4.66 23.26
CA LYS A 301 -4.66 -3.33 23.34
C LYS A 301 -4.15 -2.42 22.22
N PHE A 302 -2.87 -2.50 21.88
CA PHE A 302 -2.28 -1.80 20.75
C PHE A 302 -2.91 -2.23 19.43
N ILE A 303 -3.01 -3.54 19.17
CA ILE A 303 -3.59 -4.05 17.91
C ILE A 303 -5.05 -3.60 17.75
N GLU A 304 -5.85 -3.65 18.82
CA GLU A 304 -7.22 -3.16 18.82
C GLU A 304 -7.29 -1.66 18.46
N ALA A 305 -6.52 -0.81 19.14
CA ALA A 305 -6.48 0.63 18.87
C ALA A 305 -5.93 0.96 17.47
N TYR A 306 -4.85 0.29 17.08
CA TYR A 306 -4.12 0.54 15.85
C TYR A 306 -4.88 0.09 14.61
N VAL A 307 -5.56 -1.06 14.66
CA VAL A 307 -6.24 -1.63 13.48
C VAL A 307 -7.75 -1.43 13.58
N VAL A 308 -8.37 -1.93 14.64
CA VAL A 308 -9.84 -2.06 14.72
C VAL A 308 -10.52 -0.73 14.96
N GLU A 309 -10.09 0.01 15.97
CA GLU A 309 -10.69 1.30 16.30
C GLU A 309 -10.42 2.34 15.21
N THR A 310 -9.21 2.34 14.65
CA THR A 310 -8.84 3.25 13.55
C THR A 310 -9.65 2.95 12.28
N ALA A 311 -9.83 1.68 11.91
CA ALA A 311 -10.72 1.29 10.81
C ALA A 311 -12.18 1.72 11.05
N THR A 312 -12.66 1.57 12.30
CA THR A 312 -14.01 1.96 12.68
C THR A 312 -14.19 3.49 12.55
N TYR A 313 -13.19 4.27 12.93
CA TYR A 313 -13.20 5.72 12.77
C TYR A 313 -13.21 6.14 11.30
N GLU A 314 -12.33 5.53 10.49
CA GLU A 314 -12.26 5.77 9.05
C GLU A 314 -13.60 5.46 8.36
N GLN A 315 -14.19 4.30 8.64
CA GLN A 315 -15.49 3.91 8.08
C GLN A 315 -16.58 4.91 8.46
N ALA A 316 -16.61 5.38 9.71
CA ALA A 316 -17.59 6.37 10.14
C ALA A 316 -17.43 7.71 9.39
N LYS A 317 -16.19 8.09 9.04
CA LYS A 317 -15.91 9.28 8.22
C LYS A 317 -16.32 9.09 6.76
N GLU A 318 -16.05 7.92 6.20
CA GLU A 318 -16.52 7.58 4.86
C GLU A 318 -18.05 7.61 4.78
N ASP A 319 -18.74 6.99 5.75
CA ASP A 319 -20.20 6.96 5.84
C ASP A 319 -20.78 8.38 5.96
N GLU A 320 -20.14 9.25 6.76
CA GLU A 320 -20.51 10.66 6.89
C GLU A 320 -20.43 11.37 5.54
N VAL A 321 -19.35 11.21 4.79
CA VAL A 321 -19.18 11.80 3.46
C VAL A 321 -20.24 11.27 2.49
N ARG A 322 -20.44 9.95 2.41
CA ARG A 322 -21.41 9.33 1.49
C ARG A 322 -22.86 9.64 1.84
N SER A 323 -23.15 9.88 3.12
CA SER A 323 -24.50 10.30 3.56
C SER A 323 -24.85 11.73 3.11
N ASN A 324 -23.84 12.59 2.98
CA ASN A 324 -24.00 13.98 2.55
C ASN A 324 -23.96 14.14 1.03
N ASP A 325 -23.17 13.31 0.35
CA ASP A 325 -23.05 13.27 -1.10
C ASP A 325 -22.90 11.83 -1.60
N ALA A 326 -23.98 11.30 -2.19
CA ALA A 326 -23.99 9.95 -2.75
C ALA A 326 -23.02 9.78 -3.93
N ASN A 327 -22.56 10.88 -4.53
CA ASN A 327 -21.61 10.92 -5.63
C ASN A 327 -20.23 11.40 -5.19
N ALA A 328 -19.92 11.34 -3.90
CA ALA A 328 -18.63 11.81 -3.35
C ALA A 328 -17.41 11.10 -3.96
N ASP A 329 -17.58 9.92 -4.55
CA ASP A 329 -16.54 9.19 -5.29
C ASP A 329 -16.34 9.66 -6.73
N GLY A 330 -17.13 10.63 -7.19
CA GLY A 330 -16.98 11.23 -8.52
C GLY A 330 -17.44 10.33 -9.66
N PHE A 331 -18.13 9.22 -9.41
CA PHE A 331 -18.67 8.39 -10.50
C PHE A 331 -19.76 9.10 -11.31
N ASP A 332 -20.34 10.17 -10.78
CA ASP A 332 -21.28 11.00 -11.53
C ASP A 332 -20.64 11.76 -12.70
N ILE A 333 -19.30 11.77 -12.80
CA ILE A 333 -18.56 12.21 -14.01
C ILE A 333 -19.03 11.44 -15.25
N TYR A 334 -19.42 10.18 -15.07
CA TYR A 334 -19.91 9.30 -16.14
C TYR A 334 -21.38 9.52 -16.51
N GLU A 335 -22.08 10.46 -15.86
CA GLU A 335 -23.43 10.84 -16.27
C GLU A 335 -23.41 11.59 -17.61
N PRO A 336 -24.43 11.38 -18.48
CA PRO A 336 -24.47 11.99 -19.80
C PRO A 336 -24.28 13.51 -19.83
N GLU A 337 -24.77 14.24 -18.82
CA GLU A 337 -24.62 15.69 -18.78
C GLU A 337 -23.15 16.11 -18.57
N LYS A 338 -22.44 15.46 -17.64
CA LYS A 338 -21.04 15.79 -17.30
C LYS A 338 -20.09 15.33 -18.40
N LEU A 339 -20.25 14.10 -18.90
CA LEU A 339 -19.49 13.62 -20.05
C LEU A 339 -19.65 14.53 -21.27
N ASN A 340 -20.85 15.03 -21.53
CA ASN A 340 -21.06 15.96 -22.64
C ASN A 340 -20.31 17.28 -22.48
N LYS A 341 -20.16 17.80 -21.25
CA LYS A 341 -19.32 18.98 -21.00
C LYS A 341 -17.85 18.68 -21.34
N ILE A 342 -17.35 17.50 -20.92
CA ILE A 342 -15.99 17.04 -21.23
C ILE A 342 -15.79 16.88 -22.74
N PHE A 343 -16.70 16.20 -23.43
CA PHE A 343 -16.61 16.00 -24.88
C PHE A 343 -16.61 17.32 -25.67
N ASN A 344 -17.50 18.25 -25.31
CA ASN A 344 -17.56 19.55 -25.98
C ASN A 344 -16.25 20.31 -25.81
N LYS A 345 -15.71 20.35 -24.59
CA LYS A 345 -14.42 20.99 -24.31
C LYS A 345 -13.27 20.30 -25.06
N PHE A 346 -13.25 18.97 -25.07
CA PHE A 346 -12.23 18.20 -25.78
C PHE A 346 -12.23 18.51 -27.29
N VAL A 347 -13.41 18.58 -27.91
CA VAL A 347 -13.56 18.96 -29.32
C VAL A 347 -13.11 20.41 -29.55
N GLU A 348 -13.54 21.35 -28.72
CA GLU A 348 -13.14 22.76 -28.81
C GLU A 348 -11.62 22.94 -28.77
N ASP A 349 -10.94 22.20 -27.90
CA ASP A 349 -9.50 22.32 -27.71
C ASP A 349 -8.67 21.58 -28.79
N ASN A 350 -9.21 20.51 -29.39
CA ASN A 350 -8.40 19.56 -30.18
C ASN A 350 -8.88 19.31 -31.63
N TYR A 351 -10.13 19.61 -31.96
CA TYR A 351 -10.66 19.39 -33.31
C TYR A 351 -10.44 20.63 -34.17
N LYS A 352 -9.54 20.54 -35.16
CA LYS A 352 -9.33 21.58 -36.16
C LYS A 352 -9.98 21.13 -37.47
N GLU A 353 -10.85 21.97 -38.01
CA GLU A 353 -11.54 21.72 -39.30
C GLU A 353 -10.60 21.63 -40.49
#